data_AF-A0A929K8R2-F1
#
_entry.id   AF-A0A929K8R2-F1
#
_cell.length_a   1.000
_cell.length_b   1.000
_cell.length_c   1.000
_cell.angle_alpha   90.00
_cell.angle_beta   90.00
_cell.angle_gamma   90.00
#
_symmetry.space_group_name_H-M   'P 1'
#
loop_
_entity.id
_entity.type
_entity.pdbx_description
1 polymer ?
#
loop_
_entity_poly.entity_id
_entity_poly.type
_entity_poly.pdbx_seq_one_letter_code
_entity_poly.pdbx_strand_id
1 'polypeptide(L)'
;MKPFKTTSVKTTALAPLLFEKMAVVLISALFLCSCGNTSNSNKNVQIGDTTNSRSQSNTILRSLDDGLTLIYTVSLKGGDQFSIGAFHASAHDKYFLDGDTNTVVAQFVSGKDLKTDTLLTNEFTYTEIDSSSLTNQKINGKAFQLLTIKESFKGQAITSRTINFILIDPSTKKHYILQYQGEPSLRCEVCIDGAFLENEALESVPEIKTILYAYARKSKLIYRTETAAEKNPRHMKNYELKWDQDNKADNHLANGHSGIPDTIYSTYYKDDLMKFTEQKNGEPVTIEDNRFLVSSYFRGNLLGFDKQKKLFFPIFIESCVTGCNKTIRFISSGRLEVIYDEDSRKEVYTIDLNAIKFL
;
A
#
# COMPACT_ATOMS: atom_id res chain seq x y z
N MET A 1 58.09 4.20 41.59
CA MET A 1 57.68 3.63 40.30
C MET A 1 56.50 4.41 39.75
N LYS A 2 56.75 5.17 38.67
CA LYS A 2 55.74 5.85 37.82
C LYS A 2 55.40 4.92 36.64
N PRO A 3 54.33 5.18 35.87
CA PRO A 3 53.30 4.20 35.50
C PRO A 3 53.58 3.46 34.18
N PHE A 4 52.96 2.28 34.01
CA PHE A 4 52.74 1.69 32.70
C PHE A 4 51.41 2.21 32.14
N LYS A 5 51.52 2.98 31.05
CA LYS A 5 50.43 3.32 30.14
C LYS A 5 50.05 2.08 29.35
N THR A 6 48.78 1.70 29.36
CA THR A 6 48.19 0.88 28.30
C THR A 6 47.14 1.71 27.58
N THR A 7 47.38 1.84 26.29
CA THR A 7 46.65 2.61 25.29
C THR A 7 45.25 2.05 25.06
N SER A 8 44.26 2.94 25.15
CA SER A 8 42.91 2.74 24.61
C SER A 8 42.99 2.62 23.08
N VAL A 9 42.62 1.45 22.56
CA VAL A 9 42.31 1.28 21.13
C VAL A 9 40.85 1.67 20.96
N LYS A 10 40.62 2.73 20.17
CA LYS A 10 39.31 3.08 19.64
C LYS A 10 38.90 2.04 18.60
N THR A 11 37.89 1.25 18.90
CA THR A 11 37.13 0.52 17.88
C THR A 11 35.93 1.36 17.48
N THR A 12 36.10 2.13 16.40
CA THR A 12 34.99 2.66 15.60
C THR A 12 34.28 1.48 14.93
N ALA A 13 33.10 1.12 15.41
CA ALA A 13 32.20 0.27 14.65
C ALA A 13 31.56 1.12 13.54
N LEU A 14 31.90 0.78 12.30
CA LEU A 14 31.26 1.29 11.09
C LEU A 14 29.79 0.87 11.06
N ALA A 15 28.96 1.77 10.55
CA ALA A 15 27.55 1.56 10.24
C ALA A 15 27.33 0.36 9.28
N PRO A 16 26.23 -0.41 9.41
CA PRO A 16 25.81 -1.34 8.39
C PRO A 16 25.01 -0.55 7.33
N LEU A 17 25.72 -0.03 6.33
CA LEU A 17 25.15 0.68 5.19
C LEU A 17 25.77 0.08 3.93
N LEU A 18 25.53 -1.21 3.64
CA LEU A 18 25.98 -1.83 2.38
C LEU A 18 25.41 -3.21 2.01
N PHE A 19 24.43 -3.78 2.72
CA PHE A 19 23.93 -5.13 2.40
C PHE A 19 22.65 -5.20 1.53
N GLU A 20 22.04 -4.07 1.14
CA GLU A 20 20.78 -4.08 0.38
C GLU A 20 20.91 -3.88 -1.14
N LYS A 21 22.12 -3.74 -1.70
CA LYS A 21 22.29 -3.40 -3.13
C LYS A 21 22.74 -4.54 -4.06
N MET A 22 22.71 -5.80 -3.64
CA MET A 22 23.18 -6.92 -4.49
C MET A 22 22.16 -8.02 -4.82
N ALA A 23 20.87 -7.86 -4.47
CA ALA A 23 19.86 -8.88 -4.77
C ALA A 23 19.08 -8.66 -6.09
N VAL A 24 19.30 -7.56 -6.83
CA VAL A 24 18.44 -7.15 -7.97
C VAL A 24 19.05 -7.45 -9.37
N VAL A 25 20.22 -8.08 -9.47
CA VAL A 25 20.93 -8.23 -10.77
C VAL A 25 20.95 -9.67 -11.32
N LEU A 26 20.27 -10.64 -10.70
CA LEU A 26 20.38 -12.06 -11.12
C LEU A 26 19.13 -12.72 -11.74
N ILE A 27 18.13 -11.95 -12.17
CA ILE A 27 16.93 -12.48 -12.87
C ILE A 27 16.72 -11.78 -14.23
N SER A 28 17.81 -11.60 -14.99
CA SER A 28 17.76 -10.96 -16.33
C SER A 28 18.43 -11.78 -17.43
N ALA A 29 18.80 -13.05 -17.16
CA ALA A 29 19.66 -13.83 -18.05
C ALA A 29 19.08 -15.18 -18.51
N LEU A 30 17.75 -15.37 -18.50
CA LEU A 30 17.11 -16.61 -18.96
C LEU A 30 15.89 -16.36 -19.87
N PHE A 31 16.05 -15.57 -20.93
CA PHE A 31 15.15 -15.64 -22.08
C PHE A 31 15.91 -15.35 -23.38
N LEU A 32 16.69 -16.34 -23.83
CA LEU A 32 17.11 -16.45 -25.23
C LEU A 32 16.94 -17.89 -25.69
N CYS A 33 16.36 -18.01 -26.89
CA CYS A 33 16.21 -19.19 -27.74
C CYS A 33 14.97 -20.10 -27.50
N SER A 34 13.91 -19.85 -28.27
CA SER A 34 13.37 -20.90 -29.14
C SER A 34 12.62 -20.30 -30.34
N CYS A 35 13.27 -20.30 -31.50
CA CYS A 35 12.60 -20.20 -32.80
C CYS A 35 12.15 -21.61 -33.21
N GLY A 36 10.85 -21.78 -33.45
CA GLY A 36 10.26 -22.94 -34.12
C GLY A 36 9.34 -22.46 -35.23
N ASN A 37 9.64 -22.86 -36.46
CA ASN A 37 9.09 -22.35 -37.71
C ASN A 37 7.89 -23.20 -38.21
N THR A 38 7.17 -22.68 -39.22
CA THR A 38 6.15 -23.31 -40.12
C THR A 38 4.73 -23.54 -39.55
N SER A 39 3.62 -23.33 -40.26
CA SER A 39 3.34 -23.39 -41.71
C SER A 39 2.13 -22.54 -42.16
N ASN A 40 2.17 -22.11 -43.42
CA ASN A 40 1.07 -21.56 -44.23
C ASN A 40 -0.21 -22.41 -44.23
N SER A 41 -1.38 -21.76 -44.23
CA SER A 41 -2.52 -22.23 -45.03
C SER A 41 -3.38 -21.06 -45.52
N ASN A 42 -3.29 -20.79 -46.82
CA ASN A 42 -4.25 -20.01 -47.59
C ASN A 42 -5.64 -20.67 -47.53
N LYS A 43 -6.69 -19.90 -47.24
CA LYS A 43 -8.03 -20.13 -47.79
C LYS A 43 -8.66 -18.81 -48.21
N ASN A 44 -8.74 -18.63 -49.53
CA ASN A 44 -9.66 -17.74 -50.21
C ASN A 44 -11.10 -18.11 -49.86
N VAL A 45 -11.93 -17.12 -49.51
CA VAL A 45 -13.37 -17.15 -49.78
C VAL A 45 -13.79 -15.78 -50.30
N GLN A 46 -14.57 -15.82 -51.38
CA GLN A 46 -14.97 -14.70 -52.23
C GLN A 46 -15.99 -13.75 -51.58
N ILE A 47 -15.79 -12.50 -52.00
CA ILE A 47 -16.70 -11.37 -52.23
C ILE A 47 -18.21 -11.68 -52.19
N GLY A 48 -18.92 -10.90 -51.38
CA GLY A 48 -20.33 -10.54 -51.58
C GLY A 48 -20.48 -9.05 -51.34
N ASP A 49 -20.63 -8.28 -52.42
CA ASP A 49 -20.94 -6.85 -52.42
C ASP A 49 -22.41 -6.64 -52.05
N THR A 50 -22.70 -5.78 -51.07
CA THR A 50 -23.86 -4.87 -51.14
C THR A 50 -23.66 -3.68 -50.21
N THR A 51 -23.63 -2.52 -50.83
CA THR A 51 -23.57 -1.17 -50.27
C THR A 51 -24.65 -0.88 -49.23
N ASN A 52 -24.26 -0.29 -48.08
CA ASN A 52 -24.94 0.89 -47.54
C ASN A 52 -24.07 1.62 -46.50
N SER A 53 -23.88 2.91 -46.75
CA SER A 53 -23.07 3.87 -46.01
C SER A 53 -23.70 4.25 -44.66
N ARG A 54 -23.16 3.77 -43.53
CA ARG A 54 -23.26 4.45 -42.21
C ARG A 54 -22.40 3.92 -41.04
N SER A 55 -21.32 3.15 -41.25
CA SER A 55 -20.63 2.47 -40.13
C SER A 55 -19.12 2.77 -39.95
N GLN A 56 -18.57 3.82 -40.57
CA GLN A 56 -17.14 4.07 -40.48
C GLN A 56 -16.64 4.58 -39.11
N SER A 57 -17.52 5.04 -38.22
CA SER A 57 -17.12 5.40 -36.84
C SER A 57 -16.96 4.20 -35.90
N ASN A 58 -17.55 3.04 -36.22
CA ASN A 58 -17.52 1.86 -35.33
C ASN A 58 -16.42 0.85 -35.69
N THR A 59 -15.72 1.04 -36.81
CA THR A 59 -14.75 0.04 -37.30
C THR A 59 -13.35 0.24 -36.71
N ILE A 60 -13.01 1.44 -36.22
CA ILE A 60 -11.69 1.73 -35.64
C ILE A 60 -11.58 1.24 -34.18
N LEU A 61 -12.71 1.05 -33.48
CA LEU A 61 -12.76 0.45 -32.14
C LEU A 61 -12.58 -1.09 -32.14
N ARG A 62 -12.41 -1.72 -33.30
CA ARG A 62 -12.36 -3.18 -33.45
C ARG A 62 -10.95 -3.80 -33.50
N SER A 63 -9.90 -3.03 -33.21
CA SER A 63 -8.56 -3.59 -32.97
C SER A 63 -8.14 -3.52 -31.50
N LEU A 64 -9.10 -3.45 -30.58
CA LEU A 64 -8.82 -3.76 -29.18
C LEU A 64 -8.42 -5.24 -29.16
N ASP A 65 -7.17 -5.50 -28.78
CA ASP A 65 -6.65 -6.85 -28.55
C ASP A 65 -7.66 -7.65 -27.72
N ASP A 66 -7.85 -8.94 -28.02
CA ASP A 66 -8.81 -9.81 -27.35
C ASP A 66 -8.50 -9.84 -25.84
N GLY A 67 -9.11 -8.95 -25.06
CA GLY A 67 -8.83 -8.79 -23.63
C GLY A 67 -8.77 -7.34 -23.11
N LEU A 68 -8.75 -6.33 -23.98
CA LEU A 68 -8.73 -4.92 -23.55
C LEU A 68 -10.14 -4.40 -23.24
N THR A 69 -10.39 -4.06 -21.97
CA THR A 69 -11.64 -3.45 -21.51
C THR A 69 -11.51 -1.93 -21.50
N LEU A 70 -12.43 -1.24 -22.17
CA LEU A 70 -12.48 0.22 -22.22
C LEU A 70 -13.05 0.80 -20.92
N ILE A 71 -12.24 1.56 -20.19
CA ILE A 71 -12.61 2.15 -18.90
C ILE A 71 -13.26 3.51 -19.09
N TYR A 72 -12.59 4.37 -19.87
CA TYR A 72 -12.92 5.78 -20.03
C TYR A 72 -12.65 6.24 -21.46
N THR A 73 -13.42 7.21 -21.94
CA THR A 73 -13.24 7.79 -23.29
C THR A 73 -13.70 9.24 -23.32
N VAL A 74 -12.93 10.09 -24.01
CA VAL A 74 -13.29 11.47 -24.32
C VAL A 74 -12.96 11.80 -25.76
N SER A 75 -13.78 12.64 -26.38
CA SER A 75 -13.44 13.30 -27.63
C SER A 75 -12.54 14.51 -27.36
N LEU A 76 -11.43 14.60 -28.08
CA LEU A 76 -10.54 15.74 -28.10
C LEU A 76 -10.95 16.71 -29.23
N LYS A 77 -10.35 17.91 -29.25
CA LYS A 77 -10.56 18.85 -30.35
C LYS A 77 -10.06 18.25 -31.66
N GLY A 78 -10.78 18.50 -32.76
CA GLY A 78 -10.40 18.04 -34.09
C GLY A 78 -10.92 16.65 -34.46
N GLY A 79 -11.73 16.01 -33.61
CA GLY A 79 -12.27 14.67 -33.87
C GLY A 79 -11.39 13.53 -33.35
N ASP A 80 -10.23 13.86 -32.80
CA ASP A 80 -9.37 12.92 -32.08
C ASP A 80 -10.08 12.34 -30.84
N GLN A 81 -9.67 11.17 -30.40
CA GLN A 81 -10.21 10.50 -29.21
C GLN A 81 -9.09 10.09 -28.27
N PHE A 82 -9.34 10.25 -26.98
CA PHE A 82 -8.51 9.71 -25.91
C PHE A 82 -9.32 8.68 -25.14
N SER A 83 -8.72 7.53 -24.85
CA SER A 83 -9.32 6.52 -23.99
C SER A 83 -8.33 5.95 -22.99
N ILE A 84 -8.87 5.44 -21.89
CA ILE A 84 -8.15 4.61 -20.94
C ILE A 84 -8.75 3.22 -21.03
N GLY A 85 -7.90 2.23 -21.22
CA GLY A 85 -8.25 0.82 -21.24
C GLY A 85 -7.47 0.05 -20.19
N ALA A 86 -7.98 -1.11 -19.82
CA ALA A 86 -7.30 -2.04 -18.92
C ALA A 86 -7.43 -3.48 -19.40
N PHE A 87 -6.36 -4.25 -19.23
CA PHE A 87 -6.37 -5.69 -19.41
C PHE A 87 -6.72 -6.38 -18.09
N HIS A 88 -7.40 -7.53 -18.18
CA HIS A 88 -7.82 -8.33 -17.02
C HIS A 88 -8.79 -7.61 -16.08
N ALA A 89 -9.68 -6.80 -16.63
CA ALA A 89 -10.78 -6.26 -15.86
C ALA A 89 -11.74 -7.40 -15.45
N SER A 90 -12.19 -7.35 -14.19
CA SER A 90 -13.12 -8.33 -13.66
C SER A 90 -14.45 -8.29 -14.42
N ALA A 91 -15.06 -9.47 -14.59
CA ALA A 91 -16.34 -9.59 -15.28
C ALA A 91 -17.48 -8.80 -14.60
N HIS A 92 -17.34 -8.50 -13.31
CA HIS A 92 -18.36 -7.84 -12.50
C HIS A 92 -18.08 -6.36 -12.24
N ASP A 93 -16.84 -5.91 -12.41
CA ASP A 93 -16.46 -4.52 -12.23
C ASP A 93 -15.28 -4.18 -13.14
N LYS A 94 -15.53 -3.35 -14.16
CA LYS A 94 -14.50 -2.93 -15.10
C LYS A 94 -13.38 -2.11 -14.45
N TYR A 95 -13.62 -1.52 -13.27
CA TYR A 95 -12.63 -0.73 -12.54
C TYR A 95 -11.75 -1.57 -11.62
N PHE A 96 -12.01 -2.87 -11.49
CA PHE A 96 -11.24 -3.79 -10.67
C PHE A 96 -10.51 -4.79 -11.56
N LEU A 97 -9.19 -4.88 -11.42
CA LEU A 97 -8.34 -5.81 -12.17
C LEU A 97 -7.72 -6.81 -11.20
N ASP A 98 -7.88 -8.10 -11.51
CA ASP A 98 -7.46 -9.24 -10.70
C ASP A 98 -6.67 -10.28 -11.50
N GLY A 99 -6.09 -9.87 -12.64
CA GLY A 99 -5.19 -10.70 -13.45
C GLY A 99 -3.82 -10.91 -12.79
N ASP A 100 -3.09 -11.93 -13.20
CA ASP A 100 -1.73 -12.19 -12.67
C ASP A 100 -0.76 -11.06 -13.05
N THR A 101 -0.95 -10.47 -14.22
CA THR A 101 -0.35 -9.21 -14.64
C THR A 101 -1.48 -8.26 -15.00
N ASN A 102 -1.63 -7.13 -14.30
CA ASN A 102 -2.59 -6.10 -14.71
C ASN A 102 -1.86 -5.03 -15.52
N THR A 103 -2.54 -4.50 -16.54
CA THR A 103 -2.01 -3.39 -17.34
C THR A 103 -3.10 -2.37 -17.61
N VAL A 104 -2.80 -1.10 -17.33
CA VAL A 104 -3.63 0.05 -17.66
C VAL A 104 -2.94 0.86 -18.74
N VAL A 105 -3.66 1.19 -19.80
CA VAL A 105 -3.13 1.88 -20.98
C VAL A 105 -3.92 3.14 -21.30
N ALA A 106 -3.21 4.14 -21.83
CA ALA A 106 -3.78 5.28 -22.52
C ALA A 106 -3.77 5.00 -24.04
N GLN A 107 -4.87 5.30 -24.70
CA GLN A 107 -5.01 5.20 -26.15
C GLN A 107 -5.33 6.57 -26.74
N PHE A 108 -4.60 6.93 -27.79
CA PHE A 108 -4.76 8.16 -28.54
C PHE A 108 -5.10 7.81 -29.98
N VAL A 109 -6.32 8.16 -30.40
CA VAL A 109 -6.81 7.93 -31.75
C VAL A 109 -6.87 9.25 -32.49
N SER A 110 -6.19 9.33 -33.64
CA SER A 110 -6.27 10.48 -34.56
C SER A 110 -6.49 9.98 -35.97
N GLY A 111 -7.70 10.21 -36.51
CA GLY A 111 -8.10 9.61 -37.79
C GLY A 111 -8.02 8.08 -37.76
N LYS A 112 -7.07 7.50 -38.50
CA LYS A 112 -6.81 6.04 -38.52
C LYS A 112 -5.65 5.61 -37.62
N ASP A 113 -4.91 6.56 -37.05
CA ASP A 113 -3.74 6.27 -36.24
C ASP A 113 -4.16 5.99 -34.80
N LEU A 114 -3.70 4.86 -34.25
CA LEU A 114 -3.84 4.50 -32.85
C LEU A 114 -2.45 4.46 -32.22
N LYS A 115 -2.22 5.26 -31.19
CA LYS A 115 -1.05 5.15 -30.30
C LYS A 115 -1.51 4.67 -28.94
N THR A 116 -0.86 3.63 -28.42
CA THR A 116 -1.06 3.14 -27.06
C THR A 116 0.17 3.48 -26.22
N ASP A 117 -0.05 3.93 -24.98
CA ASP A 117 0.98 4.16 -23.97
C ASP A 117 0.62 3.40 -22.69
N THR A 118 1.60 2.77 -22.06
CA THR A 118 1.37 2.02 -20.82
C THR A 118 1.44 2.97 -19.64
N LEU A 119 0.37 3.05 -18.86
CA LEU A 119 0.29 3.91 -17.67
C LEU A 119 0.72 3.17 -16.41
N LEU A 120 0.41 1.88 -16.33
CA LEU A 120 0.74 1.00 -15.20
C LEU A 120 0.82 -0.43 -15.70
N THR A 121 1.86 -1.14 -15.27
CA THR A 121 1.94 -2.60 -15.33
C THR A 121 2.40 -3.11 -13.97
N ASN A 122 1.69 -4.09 -13.44
CA ASN A 122 2.02 -4.70 -12.17
C ASN A 122 1.73 -6.20 -12.21
N GLU A 123 2.32 -6.93 -11.27
CA GLU A 123 2.18 -8.38 -11.17
C GLU A 123 1.73 -8.75 -9.76
N PHE A 124 0.88 -9.77 -9.66
CA PHE A 124 0.36 -10.31 -8.40
C PHE A 124 -0.29 -9.26 -7.46
N THR A 125 -0.92 -8.24 -8.04
CA THR A 125 -1.72 -7.25 -7.30
C THR A 125 -3.19 -7.29 -7.71
N TYR A 126 -4.05 -6.85 -6.81
CA TYR A 126 -5.35 -6.27 -7.16
C TYR A 126 -5.14 -4.81 -7.52
N THR A 127 -5.72 -4.38 -8.63
CA THR A 127 -5.67 -3.00 -9.10
C THR A 127 -7.08 -2.42 -9.14
N GLU A 128 -7.31 -1.32 -8.43
CA GLU A 128 -8.61 -0.66 -8.33
C GLU A 128 -8.50 0.76 -8.89
N ILE A 129 -9.25 1.05 -9.95
CA ILE A 129 -9.31 2.35 -10.62
C ILE A 129 -10.42 3.17 -9.95
N ASP A 130 -10.07 4.31 -9.32
CA ASP A 130 -11.08 5.19 -8.76
C ASP A 130 -11.87 5.87 -9.88
N SER A 131 -13.06 5.36 -10.16
CA SER A 131 -13.93 5.89 -11.22
C SER A 131 -14.25 7.39 -11.06
N SER A 132 -14.25 7.91 -9.84
CA SER A 132 -14.52 9.33 -9.55
C SER A 132 -13.34 10.24 -9.88
N SER A 133 -12.13 9.68 -10.01
CA SER A 133 -10.91 10.42 -10.34
C SER A 133 -10.76 10.73 -11.83
N LEU A 134 -11.45 9.98 -12.69
CA LEU A 134 -11.44 10.08 -14.15
C LEU A 134 -12.02 11.42 -14.62
N THR A 135 -11.18 12.45 -14.64
CA THR A 135 -11.62 13.83 -14.83
C THR A 135 -10.71 14.59 -15.79
N ASN A 136 -11.31 15.50 -16.55
CA ASN A 136 -10.57 16.46 -17.36
C ASN A 136 -10.19 17.68 -16.51
N GLN A 137 -8.90 17.94 -16.40
CA GLN A 137 -8.33 19.07 -15.65
C GLN A 137 -7.78 20.11 -16.63
N LYS A 138 -8.06 21.40 -16.37
CA LYS A 138 -7.43 22.50 -17.11
C LYS A 138 -6.28 23.08 -16.30
N ILE A 139 -5.07 22.98 -16.85
CA ILE A 139 -3.84 23.51 -16.25
C ILE A 139 -3.26 24.49 -17.26
N ASN A 140 -3.19 25.78 -16.90
CA ASN A 140 -2.72 26.86 -17.79
C ASN A 140 -3.39 26.84 -19.17
N GLY A 141 -4.69 26.56 -19.22
CA GLY A 141 -5.46 26.47 -20.46
C GLY A 141 -5.27 25.18 -21.28
N LYS A 142 -4.33 24.29 -20.89
CA LYS A 142 -4.14 22.97 -21.48
C LYS A 142 -5.01 21.94 -20.76
N ALA A 143 -5.58 21.01 -21.51
CA ALA A 143 -6.41 19.93 -20.98
C ALA A 143 -5.53 18.73 -20.61
N PHE A 144 -5.77 18.16 -19.44
CA PHE A 144 -5.12 16.96 -18.93
C PHE A 144 -6.19 15.98 -18.46
N GLN A 145 -5.86 14.70 -18.50
CA GLN A 145 -6.70 13.64 -17.95
C GLN A 145 -6.06 13.13 -16.67
N LEU A 146 -6.87 13.04 -15.62
CA LEU A 146 -6.43 12.60 -14.31
C LEU A 146 -7.06 11.24 -13.99
N LEU A 147 -6.28 10.39 -13.35
CA LEU A 147 -6.71 9.09 -12.87
C LEU A 147 -6.00 8.77 -11.54
N THR A 148 -6.72 8.11 -10.64
CA THR A 148 -6.18 7.51 -9.41
C THR A 148 -6.34 6.00 -9.48
N ILE A 149 -5.25 5.29 -9.21
CA ILE A 149 -5.23 3.82 -9.16
C ILE A 149 -4.69 3.38 -7.80
N LYS A 150 -5.38 2.46 -7.15
CA LYS A 150 -4.96 1.81 -5.92
C LYS A 150 -4.46 0.40 -6.23
N GLU A 151 -3.33 0.03 -5.64
CA GLU A 151 -2.72 -1.28 -5.76
C GLU A 151 -2.60 -1.93 -4.39
N SER A 152 -2.91 -3.22 -4.32
CA SER A 152 -2.66 -4.06 -3.15
C SER A 152 -2.23 -5.45 -3.59
N PHE A 153 -1.22 -6.03 -2.94
CA PHE A 153 -0.77 -7.37 -3.28
C PHE A 153 -1.87 -8.41 -3.02
N LYS A 154 -1.96 -9.42 -3.91
CA LYS A 154 -2.87 -10.56 -3.75
C LYS A 154 -2.39 -11.51 -2.65
N GLY A 155 -1.07 -11.61 -2.50
CA GLY A 155 -0.43 -12.41 -1.47
C GLY A 155 -0.48 -11.75 -0.10
N GLN A 156 -0.13 -12.54 0.92
CA GLN A 156 -0.11 -12.09 2.31
C GLN A 156 1.27 -11.59 2.77
N ALA A 157 2.29 -11.75 1.91
CA ALA A 157 3.69 -11.43 2.19
C ALA A 157 4.00 -9.92 2.21
N ILE A 158 3.15 -9.09 1.61
CA ILE A 158 3.33 -7.65 1.55
C ILE A 158 1.99 -7.00 1.89
N THR A 159 1.94 -6.26 2.98
CA THR A 159 0.74 -5.54 3.45
C THR A 159 0.61 -4.15 2.84
N SER A 160 1.74 -3.61 2.37
CA SER A 160 1.84 -2.29 1.77
C SER A 160 0.91 -2.13 0.58
N ARG A 161 0.35 -0.93 0.49
CA ARG A 161 -0.54 -0.50 -0.58
C ARG A 161 0.05 0.73 -1.25
N THR A 162 -0.25 0.87 -2.53
CA THR A 162 0.20 2.02 -3.33
C THR A 162 -0.99 2.74 -3.93
N ILE A 163 -0.94 4.06 -3.94
CA ILE A 163 -1.89 4.91 -4.66
C ILE A 163 -1.11 5.70 -5.71
N ASN A 164 -1.47 5.51 -6.97
CA ASN A 164 -0.90 6.20 -8.11
C ASN A 164 -1.83 7.31 -8.54
N PHE A 165 -1.34 8.54 -8.49
CA PHE A 165 -1.99 9.70 -9.08
C PHE A 165 -1.37 9.97 -10.45
N ILE A 166 -2.11 9.69 -11.51
CA ILE A 166 -1.61 9.71 -12.90
C ILE A 166 -2.23 10.89 -13.64
N LEU A 167 -1.39 11.82 -14.08
CA LEU A 167 -1.80 12.94 -14.93
C LEU A 167 -1.28 12.72 -16.35
N ILE A 168 -2.17 12.77 -17.34
CA ILE A 168 -1.90 12.47 -18.74
C ILE A 168 -2.16 13.73 -19.56
N ASP A 169 -1.20 14.11 -20.41
CA ASP A 169 -1.34 15.18 -21.38
C ASP A 169 -1.72 14.58 -22.75
N PRO A 170 -2.99 14.72 -23.20
CA PRO A 170 -3.40 14.13 -24.46
C PRO A 170 -2.75 14.76 -25.69
N SER A 171 -2.23 15.98 -25.58
CA SER A 171 -1.59 16.68 -26.69
C SER A 171 -0.16 16.19 -26.93
N THR A 172 0.60 15.98 -25.86
CA THR A 172 1.98 15.48 -25.95
C THR A 172 2.07 13.96 -25.83
N LYS A 173 0.98 13.31 -25.43
CA LYS A 173 0.88 11.87 -25.18
C LYS A 173 1.87 11.41 -24.11
N LYS A 174 2.18 12.29 -23.15
CA LYS A 174 3.04 12.03 -21.99
C LYS A 174 2.17 11.85 -20.75
N HIS A 175 2.64 11.07 -19.80
CA HIS A 175 2.00 10.91 -18.50
C HIS A 175 3.02 11.12 -17.36
N TYR A 176 2.50 11.45 -16.19
CA TYR A 176 3.27 11.72 -14.97
C TYR A 176 2.59 11.03 -13.81
N ILE A 177 3.37 10.39 -12.94
CA ILE A 177 2.85 9.59 -11.83
C ILE A 177 3.42 10.10 -10.52
N LEU A 178 2.53 10.44 -9.58
CA LEU A 178 2.88 10.65 -8.18
C LEU A 178 2.40 9.43 -7.38
N GLN A 179 3.32 8.72 -6.75
CA GLN A 179 3.01 7.53 -5.97
C GLN A 179 2.99 7.86 -4.47
N TYR A 180 2.01 7.34 -3.77
CA TYR A 180 1.92 7.37 -2.31
C TYR A 180 1.85 5.92 -1.81
N GLN A 181 2.80 5.52 -0.98
CA GLN A 181 2.92 4.16 -0.47
C GLN A 181 2.80 4.17 1.05
N GLY A 182 2.09 3.19 1.59
CA GLY A 182 1.88 3.08 3.03
C GLY A 182 1.10 1.86 3.42
N GLU A 183 0.70 1.83 4.69
CA GLU A 183 -0.05 0.73 5.28
C GLU A 183 -1.47 1.20 5.66
N PRO A 184 -2.46 0.29 5.70
CA PRO A 184 -3.70 0.56 6.43
C PRO A 184 -3.36 0.83 7.90
N SER A 185 -3.90 1.91 8.48
CA SER A 185 -3.64 2.24 9.89
C SER A 185 -4.93 2.54 10.66
N LEU A 186 -4.88 2.54 12.00
CA LEU A 186 -6.03 2.96 12.81
C LEU A 186 -6.40 4.44 12.63
N ARG A 187 -5.52 5.23 12.01
CA ARG A 187 -5.76 6.65 11.76
C ARG A 187 -6.81 6.88 10.67
N CYS A 188 -7.07 5.87 9.84
CA CYS A 188 -8.04 5.94 8.75
C CYS A 188 -8.51 4.57 8.27
N GLU A 189 -9.81 4.40 8.01
CA GLU A 189 -10.37 3.12 7.54
C GLU A 189 -10.20 2.90 6.03
N VAL A 190 -10.39 3.95 5.24
CA VAL A 190 -10.45 3.87 3.77
C VAL A 190 -9.15 4.31 3.11
N CYS A 191 -8.30 5.04 3.85
CA CYS A 191 -7.02 5.52 3.36
C CYS A 191 -5.84 4.74 3.90
N ILE A 192 -4.70 4.93 3.23
CA ILE A 192 -3.41 4.39 3.65
C ILE A 192 -2.59 5.51 4.25
N ASP A 193 -1.67 5.10 5.10
CA ASP A 193 -0.85 5.97 5.91
C ASP A 193 0.62 5.70 5.62
N GLY A 194 1.28 6.71 5.05
CA GLY A 194 2.63 6.56 4.56
C GLY A 194 3.17 7.84 3.92
N ALA A 195 3.92 7.69 2.84
CA ALA A 195 4.68 8.77 2.24
C ALA A 195 4.61 8.77 0.71
N PHE A 196 4.87 9.94 0.13
CA PHE A 196 5.09 10.04 -1.31
C PHE A 196 6.46 9.47 -1.67
N LEU A 197 6.51 8.68 -2.75
CA LEU A 197 7.77 8.15 -3.29
C LEU A 197 8.43 9.18 -4.20
N GLU A 198 9.77 9.18 -4.22
CA GLU A 198 10.55 9.99 -5.14
C GLU A 198 10.40 9.48 -6.58
N ASN A 199 10.24 10.40 -7.54
CA ASN A 199 10.13 10.08 -8.96
C ASN A 199 10.90 11.13 -9.77
N GLU A 200 12.09 10.77 -10.25
CA GLU A 200 12.98 11.68 -11.00
C GLU A 200 12.30 12.34 -12.21
N ALA A 201 11.47 11.59 -12.94
CA ALA A 201 10.74 12.13 -14.09
C ALA A 201 9.76 13.23 -13.66
N LEU A 202 9.09 13.05 -12.51
CA LEU A 202 8.21 14.07 -11.94
C LEU A 202 8.98 15.24 -11.31
N GLU A 203 10.10 14.98 -10.65
CA GLU A 203 10.98 16.01 -10.08
C GLU A 203 11.49 16.98 -11.16
N SER A 204 11.72 16.49 -12.38
CA SER A 204 12.14 17.31 -13.52
C SER A 204 11.07 18.28 -14.04
N VAL A 205 9.81 18.16 -13.58
CA VAL A 205 8.69 19.01 -14.00
C VAL A 205 7.92 19.57 -12.78
N PRO A 206 8.48 20.57 -12.07
CA PRO A 206 7.96 21.06 -10.78
C PRO A 206 6.51 21.56 -10.80
N GLU A 207 6.07 22.11 -11.94
CA GLU A 207 4.70 22.56 -12.13
C GLU A 207 3.71 21.38 -12.07
N ILE A 208 3.99 20.30 -12.80
CA ILE A 208 3.16 19.09 -12.80
C ILE A 208 3.20 18.42 -11.43
N LYS A 209 4.38 18.35 -10.81
CA LYS A 209 4.53 17.89 -9.42
C LYS A 209 3.60 18.64 -8.47
N THR A 210 3.64 19.97 -8.49
CA THR A 210 2.81 20.82 -7.62
C THR A 210 1.32 20.51 -7.77
N ILE A 211 0.87 20.28 -9.00
CA ILE A 211 -0.54 19.98 -9.30
C ILE A 211 -0.94 18.58 -8.82
N LEU A 212 -0.13 17.57 -9.09
CA LEU A 212 -0.36 16.21 -8.59
C LEU A 212 -0.40 16.17 -7.06
N TYR A 213 0.51 16.88 -6.38
CA TYR A 213 0.47 17.01 -4.92
C TYR A 213 -0.79 17.73 -4.43
N ALA A 214 -1.21 18.80 -5.10
CA ALA A 214 -2.44 19.53 -4.74
C ALA A 214 -3.69 18.66 -4.92
N TYR A 215 -3.69 17.76 -5.91
CA TYR A 215 -4.76 16.78 -6.11
C TYR A 215 -4.71 15.65 -5.06
N ALA A 216 -3.54 15.04 -4.84
CA ALA A 216 -3.36 13.97 -3.86
C ALA A 216 -3.80 14.44 -2.46
N ARG A 217 -3.44 15.68 -2.08
CA ARG A 217 -3.91 16.35 -0.85
C ARG A 217 -5.41 16.62 -0.78
N LYS A 218 -6.21 16.27 -1.79
CA LYS A 218 -7.68 16.27 -1.76
C LYS A 218 -8.27 14.85 -1.84
N SER A 219 -7.46 13.83 -2.14
CA SER A 219 -7.87 12.43 -2.14
C SER A 219 -8.22 11.91 -0.75
N LYS A 220 -9.37 11.25 -0.63
CA LYS A 220 -9.79 10.53 0.59
C LYS A 220 -9.00 9.24 0.83
N LEU A 221 -8.13 8.85 -0.11
CA LEU A 221 -7.36 7.60 -0.08
C LEU A 221 -6.01 7.74 0.62
N ILE A 222 -5.55 8.97 0.89
CA ILE A 222 -4.32 9.21 1.66
C ILE A 222 -4.65 9.74 3.04
N TYR A 223 -3.97 9.23 4.05
CA TYR A 223 -4.09 9.78 5.39
C TYR A 223 -3.48 11.17 5.43
N ARG A 224 -4.23 12.08 6.05
CA ARG A 224 -3.78 13.44 6.31
C ARG A 224 -3.93 13.67 7.79
N THR A 225 -2.88 14.20 8.40
CA THR A 225 -2.91 14.66 9.78
C THR A 225 -3.84 15.88 9.87
N GLU A 226 -5.15 15.67 10.01
CA GLU A 226 -6.17 16.70 9.77
C GLU A 226 -6.60 17.50 11.00
N THR A 227 -5.99 17.26 12.17
CA THR A 227 -6.22 18.13 13.34
C THR A 227 -4.92 18.56 14.02
N ALA A 228 -4.94 19.74 14.65
CA ALA A 228 -3.84 20.16 15.53
C ALA A 228 -3.60 19.16 16.67
N ALA A 229 -4.65 18.44 17.10
CA ALA A 229 -4.57 17.39 18.10
C ALA A 229 -3.79 16.17 17.58
N GLU A 230 -4.04 15.71 16.36
CA GLU A 230 -3.32 14.58 15.73
C GLU A 230 -1.84 14.88 15.44
N LYS A 231 -1.40 16.14 15.48
CA LYS A 231 0.03 16.48 15.43
C LYS A 231 0.77 16.17 16.74
N ASN A 232 0.04 15.98 17.84
CA ASN A 232 0.64 15.56 19.10
C ASN A 232 0.97 14.06 19.03
N PRO A 233 2.24 13.64 19.23
CA PRO A 233 2.59 12.22 19.29
C PRO A 233 1.82 11.43 20.38
N ARG A 234 1.34 12.12 21.43
CA ARG A 234 0.53 11.53 22.51
C ARG A 234 -0.98 11.52 22.21
N HIS A 235 -1.40 11.94 21.02
CA HIS A 235 -2.78 11.77 20.60
C HIS A 235 -3.12 10.28 20.47
N MET A 236 -4.32 9.87 20.87
CA MET A 236 -4.68 8.45 20.91
C MET A 236 -4.49 7.77 19.54
N LYS A 237 -4.90 8.39 18.43
CA LYS A 237 -4.69 7.81 17.08
C LYS A 237 -3.23 7.52 16.71
N ASN A 238 -2.26 8.12 17.39
CA ASN A 238 -0.84 7.91 17.12
C ASN A 238 -0.20 6.86 18.05
N TYR A 239 -0.99 6.14 18.87
CA TYR A 239 -0.43 5.26 19.90
C TYR A 239 0.46 4.14 19.34
N GLU A 240 0.13 3.58 18.17
CA GLU A 240 0.94 2.56 17.49
C GLU A 240 2.31 3.15 17.13
N LEU A 241 2.32 4.18 16.28
CA LEU A 241 3.54 4.88 15.86
C LEU A 241 4.39 5.37 17.05
N LYS A 242 3.74 5.87 18.11
CA LYS A 242 4.46 6.32 19.31
C LYS A 242 5.10 5.14 20.04
N TRP A 243 4.38 4.04 20.21
CA TRP A 243 4.92 2.85 20.87
C TRP A 243 6.08 2.26 20.07
N ASP A 244 5.98 2.17 18.74
CA ASP A 244 7.06 1.69 17.88
C ASP A 244 8.31 2.57 18.01
N GLN A 245 8.14 3.90 18.04
CA GLN A 245 9.22 4.85 18.25
C GLN A 245 9.87 4.70 19.63
N ASP A 246 9.06 4.61 20.69
CA ASP A 246 9.54 4.49 22.08
C ASP A 246 10.29 3.17 22.30
N ASN A 247 9.86 2.08 21.64
CA ASN A 247 10.41 0.73 21.78
C ASN A 247 11.43 0.36 20.69
N LYS A 248 11.64 1.23 19.69
CA LYS A 248 12.47 0.96 18.48
C LYS A 248 12.06 -0.35 17.80
N ALA A 249 10.76 -0.54 17.65
CA ALA A 249 10.14 -1.73 17.10
C ALA A 249 9.62 -1.48 15.68
N ASP A 250 9.48 -2.56 14.93
CA ASP A 250 8.75 -2.61 13.65
C ASP A 250 8.05 -3.97 13.58
N ASN A 251 6.93 -4.07 14.29
CA ASN A 251 6.23 -5.33 14.51
C ASN A 251 5.05 -5.51 13.52
N HIS A 252 5.16 -4.91 12.34
CA HIS A 252 4.14 -4.95 11.30
C HIS A 252 4.50 -6.01 10.25
N LEU A 253 4.44 -7.28 10.66
CA LEU A 253 4.92 -8.39 9.86
C LEU A 253 3.83 -8.93 8.94
N ALA A 254 4.17 -9.24 7.70
CA ALA A 254 3.27 -9.95 6.81
C ALA A 254 2.89 -11.35 7.36
N ASN A 255 3.91 -12.14 7.73
CA ASN A 255 3.76 -13.47 8.31
C ASN A 255 4.69 -13.62 9.52
N GLY A 256 4.17 -14.22 10.59
CA GLY A 256 4.89 -14.44 11.85
C GLY A 256 4.53 -13.40 12.91
N HIS A 257 5.20 -13.49 14.05
CA HIS A 257 5.14 -12.53 15.15
C HIS A 257 6.53 -11.99 15.50
N SER A 258 6.54 -10.83 16.15
CA SER A 258 7.77 -10.26 16.69
C SER A 258 8.04 -10.79 18.10
N GLY A 259 9.32 -10.80 18.49
CA GLY A 259 9.69 -11.08 19.88
C GLY A 259 9.22 -9.94 20.79
N ILE A 260 8.69 -10.27 21.97
CA ILE A 260 8.30 -9.26 22.96
C ILE A 260 9.57 -8.70 23.61
N PRO A 261 9.80 -7.38 23.63
CA PRO A 261 11.01 -6.79 24.18
C PRO A 261 11.07 -6.96 25.70
N ASP A 262 12.28 -7.19 26.24
CA ASP A 262 12.52 -7.34 27.69
C ASP A 262 12.09 -6.11 28.50
N THR A 263 12.19 -4.92 27.90
CA THR A 263 11.72 -3.66 28.48
C THR A 263 10.69 -3.05 27.54
N ILE A 264 9.47 -2.88 28.06
CA ILE A 264 8.38 -2.20 27.37
C ILE A 264 8.29 -0.76 27.84
N TYR A 265 8.36 0.16 26.89
CA TYR A 265 8.03 1.57 27.07
C TYR A 265 6.59 1.82 26.62
N SER A 266 5.84 2.60 27.39
CA SER A 266 4.45 2.89 27.08
C SER A 266 4.07 4.30 27.47
N THR A 267 2.89 4.73 27.03
CA THR A 267 2.31 6.05 27.34
C THR A 267 0.89 5.83 27.82
N TYR A 268 0.47 6.58 28.85
CA TYR A 268 -0.92 6.56 29.28
C TYR A 268 -1.79 7.47 28.42
N TYR A 269 -2.98 6.99 28.11
CA TYR A 269 -4.02 7.68 27.35
C TYR A 269 -5.29 7.76 28.18
N LYS A 270 -5.98 8.91 28.09
CA LYS A 270 -7.30 9.08 28.71
C LYS A 270 -8.41 8.47 27.85
N ASP A 271 -8.24 8.56 26.53
CA ASP A 271 -9.16 8.00 25.57
C ASP A 271 -9.03 6.48 25.53
N ASP A 272 -10.17 5.84 25.32
CA ASP A 272 -10.30 4.39 25.26
C ASP A 272 -9.67 3.83 23.99
N LEU A 273 -8.47 3.27 24.12
CA LEU A 273 -7.73 2.67 23.01
C LEU A 273 -8.41 1.40 22.46
N MET A 274 -9.21 0.71 23.28
CA MET A 274 -9.82 -0.59 22.95
C MET A 274 -10.95 -0.42 21.92
N LYS A 275 -11.67 0.70 21.95
CA LYS A 275 -12.73 1.00 20.97
C LYS A 275 -12.23 1.13 19.53
N PHE A 276 -10.98 1.54 19.33
CA PHE A 276 -10.44 1.77 17.99
C PHE A 276 -9.99 0.47 17.31
N THR A 277 -9.88 -0.62 18.08
CA THR A 277 -9.38 -1.91 17.61
C THR A 277 -10.51 -2.94 17.44
N GLU A 278 -11.64 -2.77 18.15
CA GLU A 278 -12.88 -3.56 17.99
C GLU A 278 -13.45 -3.51 16.55
N GLN A 279 -13.23 -2.41 15.83
CA GLN A 279 -13.87 -2.20 14.53
C GLN A 279 -13.24 -2.96 13.37
N LYS A 280 -12.04 -3.53 13.53
CA LYS A 280 -11.27 -4.06 12.39
C LYS A 280 -11.09 -5.58 12.39
N ASN A 281 -10.98 -6.24 13.54
CA ASN A 281 -10.42 -7.60 13.60
C ASN A 281 -11.18 -8.56 14.55
N GLY A 282 -12.51 -8.64 14.43
CA GLY A 282 -13.32 -9.57 15.22
C GLY A 282 -13.41 -9.22 16.72
N GLU A 283 -14.07 -10.08 17.49
CA GLU A 283 -14.29 -9.85 18.93
C GLU A 283 -12.97 -9.93 19.72
N PRO A 284 -12.63 -8.91 20.53
CA PRO A 284 -11.44 -8.95 21.37
C PRO A 284 -11.52 -10.03 22.44
N VAL A 285 -10.37 -10.61 22.78
CA VAL A 285 -10.22 -11.41 24.00
C VAL A 285 -9.86 -10.47 25.14
N THR A 286 -10.78 -10.29 26.08
CA THR A 286 -10.55 -9.48 27.29
C THR A 286 -10.34 -10.37 28.51
N ILE A 287 -9.30 -10.09 29.28
CA ILE A 287 -9.04 -10.69 30.58
C ILE A 287 -8.79 -9.60 31.61
N GLU A 288 -9.02 -9.89 32.89
CA GLU A 288 -8.75 -8.93 33.96
C GLU A 288 -8.17 -9.59 35.21
N ASP A 289 -7.39 -8.83 35.96
CA ASP A 289 -7.01 -9.10 37.34
C ASP A 289 -7.49 -7.96 38.25
N ASN A 290 -7.01 -7.85 39.49
CA ASN A 290 -7.46 -6.80 40.42
C ASN A 290 -7.10 -5.36 39.97
N ARG A 291 -6.03 -5.18 39.19
CA ARG A 291 -5.50 -3.85 38.82
C ARG A 291 -5.64 -3.55 37.33
N PHE A 292 -5.53 -4.55 36.47
CA PHE A 292 -5.46 -4.38 35.03
C PHE A 292 -6.60 -5.10 34.33
N LEU A 293 -7.12 -4.45 33.30
CA LEU A 293 -7.90 -5.10 32.25
C LEU A 293 -7.03 -5.10 30.99
N VAL A 294 -6.94 -6.24 30.31
CA VAL A 294 -6.11 -6.42 29.12
C VAL A 294 -6.97 -6.97 27.99
N SER A 295 -6.86 -6.35 26.82
CA SER A 295 -7.55 -6.75 25.60
C SER A 295 -6.53 -7.14 24.53
N SER A 296 -6.74 -8.29 23.89
CA SER A 296 -5.98 -8.75 22.73
C SER A 296 -6.89 -8.85 21.52
N TYR A 297 -6.44 -8.27 20.41
CA TYR A 297 -7.17 -8.29 19.14
C TYR A 297 -6.61 -9.35 18.21
N PHE A 298 -7.46 -9.93 17.37
CA PHE A 298 -7.04 -10.93 16.40
C PHE A 298 -5.95 -10.34 15.49
N ARG A 299 -4.78 -10.99 15.48
CA ARG A 299 -3.60 -10.59 14.69
C ARG A 299 -3.21 -9.11 14.87
N GLY A 300 -3.41 -8.59 16.08
CA GLY A 300 -3.30 -7.17 16.37
C GLY A 300 -2.68 -6.86 17.73
N ASN A 301 -2.94 -5.65 18.19
CA ASN A 301 -2.31 -5.10 19.39
C ASN A 301 -2.79 -5.76 20.69
N LEU A 302 -1.96 -5.63 21.72
CA LEU A 302 -2.25 -5.95 23.10
C LEU A 302 -2.35 -4.65 23.90
N LEU A 303 -3.53 -4.35 24.43
CA LEU A 303 -3.84 -3.08 25.08
C LEU A 303 -4.25 -3.31 26.54
N GLY A 304 -3.83 -2.39 27.42
CA GLY A 304 -4.13 -2.43 28.84
C GLY A 304 -4.96 -1.24 29.31
N PHE A 305 -5.71 -1.43 30.39
CA PHE A 305 -6.36 -0.40 31.17
C PHE A 305 -5.97 -0.56 32.65
N ASP A 306 -5.34 0.46 33.22
CA ASP A 306 -4.98 0.50 34.65
C ASP A 306 -6.19 0.99 35.43
N LYS A 307 -6.87 0.09 36.15
CA LYS A 307 -8.11 0.37 36.89
C LYS A 307 -7.92 1.38 38.03
N GLN A 308 -6.72 1.46 38.61
CA GLN A 308 -6.43 2.41 39.67
C GLN A 308 -6.23 3.82 39.11
N LYS A 309 -5.50 3.93 37.99
CA LYS A 309 -5.25 5.22 37.34
C LYS A 309 -6.39 5.69 36.43
N LYS A 310 -7.25 4.77 36.01
CA LYS A 310 -8.31 4.96 35.01
C LYS A 310 -7.75 5.48 33.68
N LEU A 311 -6.67 4.87 33.21
CA LEU A 311 -5.97 5.24 31.98
C LEU A 311 -5.66 3.98 31.15
N PHE A 312 -5.73 4.15 29.83
CA PHE A 312 -5.39 3.13 28.85
C PHE A 312 -3.91 3.21 28.48
N PHE A 313 -3.31 2.12 28.04
CA PHE A 313 -1.93 2.08 27.59
C PHE A 313 -1.68 0.90 26.64
N PRO A 314 -0.86 1.07 25.59
CA PRO A 314 -0.40 -0.05 24.78
C PRO A 314 0.60 -0.92 25.56
N ILE A 315 0.40 -2.24 25.55
CA ILE A 315 1.34 -3.21 26.13
C ILE A 315 2.31 -3.67 25.04
N PHE A 316 1.79 -4.11 23.91
CA PHE A 316 2.58 -4.56 22.76
C PHE A 316 1.84 -4.25 21.47
N ILE A 317 2.51 -3.61 20.53
CA ILE A 317 1.96 -3.28 19.20
C ILE A 317 2.50 -4.30 18.20
N GLU A 318 1.58 -4.84 17.42
CA GLU A 318 1.86 -5.85 16.41
C GLU A 318 0.68 -5.93 15.45
N SER A 319 0.97 -6.11 14.17
CA SER A 319 -0.04 -6.42 13.18
C SER A 319 0.51 -7.44 12.19
N CYS A 320 -0.30 -8.44 11.83
CA CYS A 320 0.08 -9.35 10.77
C CYS A 320 -1.08 -9.85 9.91
N VAL A 321 -0.73 -10.39 8.73
CA VAL A 321 -1.70 -11.12 7.91
C VAL A 321 -1.86 -12.53 8.42
N THR A 322 -0.79 -13.22 8.78
CA THR A 322 -0.81 -14.58 9.36
C THR A 322 0.26 -14.77 10.43
N GLY A 323 0.06 -15.77 11.29
CA GLY A 323 1.06 -16.19 12.29
C GLY A 323 0.89 -15.53 13.66
N CYS A 324 0.77 -14.21 13.77
CA CYS A 324 0.71 -13.50 15.06
C CYS A 324 -0.58 -13.63 15.88
N ASN A 325 -1.37 -14.69 15.66
CA ASN A 325 -2.49 -14.98 16.53
C ASN A 325 -1.97 -15.39 17.91
N LYS A 326 -2.56 -14.83 18.96
CA LYS A 326 -2.10 -15.01 20.33
C LYS A 326 -3.26 -15.23 21.27
N THR A 327 -3.00 -16.05 22.29
CA THR A 327 -3.86 -16.17 23.47
C THR A 327 -3.18 -15.52 24.65
N ILE A 328 -3.98 -14.97 25.56
CA ILE A 328 -3.49 -14.23 26.73
C ILE A 328 -4.15 -14.73 28.00
N ARG A 329 -3.39 -14.76 29.10
CA ARG A 329 -3.93 -15.02 30.45
C ARG A 329 -3.05 -14.43 31.54
N PHE A 330 -3.64 -14.08 32.67
CA PHE A 330 -2.87 -13.75 33.88
C PHE A 330 -2.38 -15.03 34.55
N ILE A 331 -1.07 -15.10 34.83
CA ILE A 331 -0.45 -16.19 35.61
C ILE A 331 -0.23 -15.80 37.07
N SER A 332 -0.16 -14.50 37.35
CA SER A 332 -0.24 -13.90 38.68
C SER A 332 -0.64 -12.43 38.57
N SER A 333 -0.89 -11.77 39.69
CA SER A 333 -1.20 -10.32 39.71
C SER A 333 -0.15 -9.52 38.93
N GLY A 334 -0.59 -8.79 37.92
CA GLY A 334 0.26 -7.99 37.03
C GLY A 334 1.21 -8.76 36.13
N ARG A 335 1.18 -10.10 36.11
CA ARG A 335 2.00 -10.92 35.20
C ARG A 335 1.12 -11.59 34.15
N LEU A 336 1.32 -11.15 32.92
CA LEU A 336 0.59 -11.58 31.76
C LEU A 336 1.42 -12.62 30.98
N GLU A 337 0.80 -13.73 30.64
CA GLU A 337 1.35 -14.70 29.70
C GLU A 337 0.73 -14.48 28.32
N VAL A 338 1.58 -14.46 27.29
CA VAL A 338 1.19 -14.34 25.88
C VAL A 338 1.70 -15.59 25.16
N ILE A 339 0.79 -16.33 24.53
CA ILE A 339 1.10 -17.58 23.86
C ILE A 339 0.78 -17.43 22.37
N TYR A 340 1.80 -17.56 21.53
CA TYR A 340 1.65 -17.70 20.09
C TYR A 340 1.53 -19.19 19.74
N ASP A 341 0.56 -19.53 18.91
CA ASP A 341 0.34 -20.89 18.43
C ASP A 341 0.54 -20.91 16.91
N GLU A 342 1.80 -21.10 16.49
CA GLU A 342 2.20 -21.24 15.09
C GLU A 342 2.78 -22.63 14.84
N ASP A 343 2.24 -23.34 13.84
CA ASP A 343 2.83 -24.50 13.17
C ASP A 343 3.65 -25.43 14.09
N SER A 344 3.01 -25.92 15.16
CA SER A 344 3.48 -26.89 16.17
C SER A 344 4.46 -26.39 17.26
N ARG A 345 4.91 -25.14 17.23
CA ARG A 345 5.76 -24.56 18.29
C ARG A 345 4.95 -23.55 19.10
N LYS A 346 4.76 -23.85 20.39
CA LYS A 346 4.17 -22.90 21.33
C LYS A 346 5.25 -21.99 21.89
N GLU A 347 5.25 -20.75 21.40
CA GLU A 347 6.11 -19.71 21.96
C GLU A 347 5.35 -18.98 23.06
N VAL A 348 5.95 -18.94 24.25
CA VAL A 348 5.33 -18.39 25.46
C VAL A 348 6.19 -17.25 25.97
N TYR A 349 5.60 -16.08 26.06
CA TYR A 349 6.21 -14.89 26.63
C TYR A 349 5.51 -14.52 27.95
N THR A 350 6.28 -13.95 28.87
CA THR A 350 5.74 -13.38 30.11
C THR A 350 6.07 -11.91 30.19
N ILE A 351 5.04 -11.08 30.41
CA ILE A 351 5.16 -9.63 30.59
C ILE A 351 4.78 -9.29 32.03
N ASP A 352 5.65 -8.58 32.75
CA ASP A 352 5.28 -7.92 34.00
C ASP A 352 4.75 -6.52 33.72
N LEU A 353 3.44 -6.34 33.84
CA LEU A 353 2.76 -5.06 33.62
C LEU A 353 3.20 -3.98 34.62
N ASN A 354 3.71 -4.36 35.80
CA ASN A 354 4.24 -3.41 36.76
C ASN A 354 5.65 -2.91 36.38
N ALA A 355 6.35 -3.62 35.51
CA ALA A 355 7.69 -3.27 35.03
C ALA A 355 7.68 -2.34 33.80
N ILE A 356 6.51 -2.07 33.20
CA ILE A 356 6.36 -1.16 32.06
C ILE A 356 6.82 0.24 32.45
N LYS A 357 7.67 0.84 31.61
CA LYS A 357 8.19 2.21 31.80
C LYS A 357 7.29 3.21 31.09
N PHE A 358 6.58 4.04 31.85
CA PHE A 358 5.68 5.06 31.31
C PHE A 358 6.41 6.39 31.06
N LEU A 359 6.21 7.00 29.88
CA LEU A 359 6.89 8.21 29.39
C LEU A 359 6.02 9.49 29.36
#